data_AF-A0AA40CI81-F1
#
_entry.id   AF-A0AA40CI81-F1
#
_cell.length_a   1.000
_cell.length_b   1.000
_cell.length_c   1.000
_cell.angle_alpha   90.00
_cell.angle_beta   90.00
_cell.angle_gamma   90.00
#
_symmetry.space_group_name_H-M   'P 1'
#
loop_
_entity.id
_entity.type
_entity.pdbx_description
1 polymer ?
#
loop_
_entity_poly.entity_id
_entity_poly.type
_entity_poly.pdbx_seq_one_letter_code
_entity_poly.pdbx_strand_id
1 'polypeptide(L)'
;MPLVRHHITQNVGPQEIRFDYASIDNATNTSPRKPEVWIYQYRNGPERPWNSFLCFTETEFIHNDFEVMNFYTSKSPDSFQTVTPVVVKFLREDNEEGVGEIYGKLMLVGGDVKENLGGKTRVIRSCNSEPERLKALQEFFGMVFTEEEQAGIRGRVSELLPK
;
A
#
# COMPACT_ATOMS: atom_id res chain seq x y z
N MET A 1 -6.90 -15.01 2.45
CA MET A 1 -5.98 -16.10 2.08
C MET A 1 -5.76 -17.00 3.27
N PRO A 2 -5.73 -18.32 3.11
CA PRO A 2 -5.38 -19.24 4.19
C PRO A 2 -3.88 -19.14 4.52
N LEU A 3 -3.51 -19.31 5.79
CA LEU A 3 -2.12 -19.35 6.24
C LEU A 3 -1.50 -20.72 5.92
N VAL A 4 -1.35 -20.99 4.62
CA VAL A 4 -0.84 -22.26 4.09
C VAL A 4 0.31 -21.96 3.14
N ARG A 5 1.44 -22.64 3.37
CA ARG A 5 2.63 -22.47 2.56
C ARG A 5 2.33 -22.79 1.10
N HIS A 6 2.71 -21.85 0.23
CA HIS A 6 2.59 -21.90 -1.23
C HIS A 6 1.16 -22.10 -1.77
N HIS A 7 0.13 -21.88 -0.96
CA HIS A 7 -1.23 -21.78 -1.47
C HIS A 7 -1.36 -20.51 -2.33
N ILE A 8 -1.61 -20.69 -3.63
CA ILE A 8 -1.73 -19.60 -4.58
C ILE A 8 -3.18 -19.10 -4.57
N THR A 9 -3.35 -17.80 -4.37
CA THR A 9 -4.64 -17.11 -4.51
C THR A 9 -4.53 -16.11 -5.66
N GLN A 10 -5.53 -16.09 -6.54
CA GLN A 10 -5.63 -15.05 -7.57
C GLN A 10 -5.96 -13.72 -6.91
N ASN A 11 -5.30 -12.65 -7.37
CA ASN A 11 -5.53 -11.28 -6.94
C ASN A 11 -5.98 -10.43 -8.14
N VAL A 12 -5.97 -9.11 -8.01
CA VAL A 12 -6.39 -8.18 -9.07
C VAL A 12 -5.64 -8.43 -10.39
N GLY A 13 -6.39 -8.77 -11.44
CA GLY A 13 -5.86 -9.06 -12.78
C GLY A 13 -5.06 -10.38 -12.84
N PRO A 14 -3.89 -10.42 -13.52
CA PRO A 14 -3.07 -11.63 -13.60
C PRO A 14 -2.18 -11.83 -12.36
N GLN A 15 -2.37 -11.04 -11.30
CA GLN A 15 -1.52 -11.11 -10.13
C GLN A 15 -1.86 -12.33 -9.28
N GLU A 16 -0.84 -13.04 -8.87
CA GLU A 16 -0.97 -14.16 -7.94
C GLU A 16 -0.22 -13.83 -6.65
N ILE A 17 -0.80 -14.25 -5.53
CA ILE A 17 -0.29 -14.01 -4.19
C ILE A 17 -0.22 -15.33 -3.42
N ARG A 18 0.79 -15.48 -2.57
CA ARG A 18 0.97 -16.66 -1.72
C ARG A 18 1.69 -16.30 -0.43
N PHE A 19 1.65 -17.21 0.53
CA PHE A 19 2.58 -17.18 1.66
C PHE A 19 3.69 -18.20 1.46
N ASP A 20 4.93 -17.82 1.73
CA ASP A 20 6.04 -18.74 1.98
C ASP A 20 6.31 -18.79 3.48
N TYR A 21 6.92 -19.88 3.95
CA TYR A 21 7.42 -19.99 5.31
C TYR A 21 8.90 -20.30 5.23
N ALA A 22 9.73 -19.30 5.50
CA ALA A 22 11.16 -19.34 5.24
C ALA A 22 11.91 -18.33 6.12
N SER A 23 13.23 -18.47 6.18
CA SER A 23 14.10 -17.46 6.81
C SER A 23 14.23 -16.21 5.93
N ILE A 24 14.47 -15.06 6.58
CA ILE A 24 14.69 -13.78 5.89
C ILE A 24 16.13 -13.70 5.40
N ASP A 25 16.31 -13.45 4.10
CA ASP A 25 17.61 -13.12 3.51
C ASP A 25 18.10 -11.80 4.12
N ASN A 26 19.22 -11.85 4.84
CA ASN A 26 19.81 -10.77 5.67
C ASN A 26 19.30 -10.61 7.10
N ALA A 27 18.62 -11.61 7.67
CA ALA A 27 18.39 -11.63 9.11
C ALA A 27 19.72 -11.51 9.88
N THR A 28 19.82 -10.53 10.78
CA THR A 28 20.99 -10.32 11.66
C THR A 28 21.05 -11.31 12.82
N ASN A 29 20.05 -12.19 12.93
CA ASN A 29 19.99 -13.23 13.94
C ASN A 29 21.13 -14.25 13.73
N THR A 30 22.00 -14.37 14.73
CA THR A 30 23.18 -15.26 14.73
C THR A 30 22.90 -16.67 15.25
N SER A 31 21.65 -16.99 15.59
CA SER A 31 21.24 -18.31 16.03
C SER A 31 21.63 -19.39 15.01
N PRO A 32 22.16 -20.55 15.45
CA PRO A 32 22.44 -21.68 14.57
C PRO A 32 21.21 -22.16 13.81
N ARG A 33 20.03 -21.99 14.41
CA ARG A 33 18.73 -22.21 13.75
C ARG A 33 18.18 -20.86 13.33
N LYS A 34 18.18 -20.60 12.02
CA LYS A 34 17.53 -19.41 11.47
C LYS A 34 16.01 -19.55 11.68
N PRO A 35 15.35 -18.60 12.38
CA PRO A 35 13.91 -18.65 12.51
C PRO A 35 13.25 -18.50 11.13
N GLU A 36 12.17 -19.23 10.94
CA GLU A 36 11.31 -19.09 9.78
C GLU A 36 10.12 -18.19 10.14
N VAL A 37 9.69 -17.39 9.17
CA VAL A 37 8.56 -16.48 9.29
C VAL A 37 7.67 -16.62 8.08
N TRP A 38 6.43 -16.16 8.19
CA TRP A 38 5.55 -16.07 7.03
C TRP A 38 5.98 -14.90 6.15
N ILE A 39 6.13 -15.14 4.87
CA ILE A 39 6.52 -14.15 3.87
C ILE A 39 5.38 -14.04 2.84
N TYR A 40 4.75 -12.87 2.77
CA TYR A 40 3.79 -12.57 1.73
C TYR A 40 4.53 -12.27 0.42
N GLN A 41 4.24 -13.08 -0.60
CA GLN A 41 4.83 -12.99 -1.92
C GLN A 41 3.77 -12.70 -2.97
N TYR A 42 4.17 -11.95 -4.00
CA TYR A 42 3.33 -11.70 -5.18
C TYR A 42 4.12 -11.89 -6.47
N ARG A 43 3.41 -12.22 -7.56
CA ARG A 43 3.95 -12.19 -8.93
C ARG A 43 2.89 -11.67 -9.90
N ASN A 44 3.32 -10.94 -10.93
CA ASN A 44 2.43 -10.35 -11.92
C ASN A 44 2.29 -11.27 -13.14
N GLY A 45 1.76 -12.47 -12.91
CA GLY A 45 1.57 -13.52 -13.91
C GLY A 45 2.26 -14.85 -13.54
N PRO A 46 1.71 -16.00 -13.95
CA PRO A 46 2.24 -17.33 -13.58
C PRO A 46 3.70 -17.58 -13.98
N GLU A 47 4.15 -16.96 -15.07
CA GLU A 47 5.51 -17.11 -15.62
C GLU A 47 6.54 -16.15 -14.97
N ARG A 48 6.12 -15.29 -14.04
CA ARG A 48 7.00 -14.32 -13.39
C ARG A 48 7.58 -14.87 -12.09
N PRO A 49 8.79 -14.44 -11.69
CA PRO A 49 9.34 -14.79 -10.39
C PRO A 49 8.50 -14.20 -9.25
N TRP A 50 8.49 -14.89 -8.12
CA TRP A 50 7.87 -14.42 -6.88
C TRP A 50 8.71 -13.30 -6.27
N ASN A 51 8.03 -12.23 -5.82
CA ASN A 51 8.64 -11.12 -5.11
C ASN A 51 8.13 -11.12 -3.67
N SER A 52 9.04 -11.09 -2.70
CA SER A 52 8.71 -10.91 -1.28
C SER A 52 8.36 -9.44 -1.02
N PHE A 53 7.21 -9.19 -0.38
CA PHE A 53 6.73 -7.83 -0.12
C PHE A 53 6.75 -7.48 1.37
N LEU A 54 6.29 -8.39 2.23
CA LEU A 54 6.41 -8.25 3.68
C LEU A 54 6.53 -9.63 4.33
N CYS A 55 6.97 -9.65 5.60
CA CYS A 55 6.96 -10.84 6.43
C CYS A 55 6.28 -10.55 7.78
N PHE A 56 5.77 -11.59 8.43
CA PHE A 56 5.15 -11.52 9.75
C PHE A 56 5.35 -12.82 10.54
N THR A 57 5.23 -12.72 11.85
CA THR A 57 5.21 -13.85 12.78
C THR A 57 3.78 -14.13 13.24
N GLU A 58 3.58 -15.25 13.93
CA GLU A 58 2.31 -15.57 14.61
C GLU A 58 2.28 -15.06 16.06
N THR A 59 3.16 -14.11 16.38
CA THR A 59 3.16 -13.44 17.69
C THR A 59 1.86 -12.65 17.83
N GLU A 60 1.20 -12.77 18.97
CA GLU A 60 0.01 -11.96 19.28
C GLU A 60 0.42 -10.49 19.48
N PHE A 61 -0.32 -9.58 18.86
CA PHE A 61 -0.19 -8.13 19.06
C PHE A 61 -1.44 -7.62 19.76
N ILE A 62 -1.24 -6.88 20.85
CA ILE A 62 -2.31 -6.18 21.56
C ILE A 62 -2.37 -4.72 21.11
N HIS A 63 -3.41 -4.00 21.54
CA HIS A 63 -3.63 -2.60 21.15
C HIS A 63 -2.40 -1.71 21.35
N ASN A 64 -1.72 -1.84 22.50
CA ASN A 64 -0.54 -1.02 22.83
C ASN A 64 0.62 -1.25 21.85
N ASP A 65 0.78 -2.45 21.29
CA ASP A 65 1.82 -2.70 20.29
C ASP A 65 1.53 -1.90 19.01
N PHE A 66 0.26 -1.81 18.62
CA PHE A 66 -0.17 -0.99 17.50
C PHE A 66 -0.01 0.51 17.75
N GLU A 67 -0.21 0.99 18.98
CA GLU A 67 0.06 2.40 19.32
C GLU A 67 1.53 2.75 19.11
N VAL A 68 2.45 1.89 19.56
CA VAL A 68 3.90 2.09 19.37
C VAL A 68 4.27 2.09 17.88
N MET A 69 3.77 1.11 17.13
CA MET A 69 4.01 1.04 15.68
C MET A 69 3.44 2.26 14.95
N ASN A 70 2.22 2.67 15.28
CA ASN A 70 1.55 3.82 14.67
C ASN A 70 2.25 5.14 15.00
N PHE A 71 2.81 5.27 16.21
CA PHE A 71 3.58 6.45 16.58
C PHE A 71 4.80 6.62 15.69
N TYR A 72 5.60 5.55 15.50
CA TYR A 72 6.77 5.60 14.63
C TYR A 72 6.36 5.95 13.18
N THR A 73 5.39 5.24 12.61
CA THR A 73 4.96 5.46 11.23
C THR A 73 4.41 6.87 11.00
N SER A 74 3.73 7.45 11.99
CA SER A 74 3.06 8.76 11.90
C SER A 74 3.92 9.96 12.31
N LYS A 75 5.01 9.75 13.07
CA LYS A 75 5.80 10.85 13.67
C LYS A 75 7.28 10.80 13.36
N SER A 76 7.85 9.64 13.01
CA SER A 76 9.28 9.53 12.74
C SER A 76 9.64 10.22 11.43
N PRO A 77 10.67 11.09 11.40
CA PRO A 77 11.18 11.67 10.15
C PRO A 77 11.78 10.61 9.21
N ASP A 78 12.15 9.44 9.71
CA ASP A 78 12.64 8.32 8.91
C ASP A 78 11.50 7.54 8.22
N SER A 79 10.25 7.75 8.65
CA SER A 79 9.09 7.16 8.01
C SER A 79 8.71 7.97 6.78
N PHE A 80 8.78 7.36 5.59
CA PHE A 80 8.37 7.99 4.34
C PHE A 80 6.93 8.50 4.36
N GLN A 81 6.07 7.91 5.21
CA GLN A 81 4.66 8.29 5.36
C GLN A 81 4.49 9.69 5.96
N THR A 82 5.51 10.23 6.65
CA THR A 82 5.47 11.59 7.19
C THR A 82 5.80 12.66 6.15
N VAL A 83 6.41 12.28 5.02
CA VAL A 83 6.88 13.22 3.99
C VAL A 83 6.26 13.00 2.62
N THR A 84 5.69 11.81 2.37
CA THR A 84 5.06 11.47 1.09
C THR A 84 3.58 11.15 1.29
N PRO A 85 2.66 12.00 0.79
CA PRO A 85 1.24 11.68 0.78
C PRO A 85 0.98 10.43 -0.07
N VAL A 86 0.33 9.44 0.52
CA VAL A 86 -0.09 8.21 -0.16
C VAL A 86 -1.56 7.96 0.12
N VAL A 87 -2.35 7.76 -0.93
CA VAL A 87 -3.77 7.37 -0.83
C VAL A 87 -3.98 6.18 -1.74
N VAL A 88 -4.73 5.18 -1.28
CA VAL A 88 -5.10 4.00 -2.09
C VAL A 88 -6.61 3.79 -1.99
N LYS A 89 -7.26 3.64 -3.14
CA LYS A 89 -8.70 3.33 -3.24
C LYS A 89 -8.87 2.12 -4.13
N PHE A 90 -9.38 1.02 -3.57
CA PHE A 90 -9.74 -0.17 -4.34
C PHE A 90 -11.07 0.06 -5.06
N LEU A 91 -11.13 -0.39 -6.31
CA LEU A 91 -12.31 -0.32 -7.17
C LEU A 91 -13.01 -1.66 -7.13
N ARG A 92 -14.28 -1.64 -6.76
CA ARG A 92 -15.13 -2.82 -6.58
C ARG A 92 -16.32 -2.73 -7.53
N GLU A 93 -16.67 -3.85 -8.13
CA GLU A 93 -17.92 -4.03 -8.86
C GLU A 93 -18.64 -5.24 -8.26
N ASP A 94 -19.95 -5.12 -8.02
CA ASP A 94 -20.76 -6.23 -7.52
C ASP A 94 -21.36 -6.97 -8.70
N ASN A 95 -21.27 -8.31 -8.68
CA ASN A 95 -21.98 -9.13 -9.66
C ASN A 95 -23.49 -9.14 -9.38
N GLU A 96 -24.28 -9.81 -10.24
CA GLU A 96 -25.75 -9.91 -10.11
C GLU A 96 -26.21 -10.51 -8.76
N GLU A 97 -25.34 -11.26 -8.08
CA GLU A 97 -25.58 -11.88 -6.77
C GLU A 97 -25.11 -11.01 -5.59
N GLY A 98 -24.59 -9.80 -5.85
CA GLY A 98 -24.07 -8.88 -4.83
C GLY A 98 -22.68 -9.26 -4.29
N VAL A 99 -22.01 -10.21 -4.93
CA VAL A 99 -20.63 -10.60 -4.58
C VAL A 99 -19.68 -9.62 -5.26
N GLY A 100 -18.95 -8.86 -4.43
CA GLY A 100 -18.02 -7.84 -4.88
C GLY A 100 -16.69 -8.38 -5.33
N GLU A 101 -16.29 -8.04 -6.55
CA GLU A 101 -14.95 -8.29 -7.07
C GLU A 101 -14.14 -6.99 -7.13
N ILE A 102 -12.91 -7.04 -6.62
CA ILE A 102 -11.97 -5.92 -6.76
C ILE A 102 -11.31 -6.01 -8.14
N TYR A 103 -11.75 -5.18 -9.08
CA TYR A 103 -11.22 -5.18 -10.45
C TYR A 103 -10.03 -4.22 -10.63
N GLY A 104 -9.77 -3.33 -9.67
CA GLY A 104 -8.71 -2.35 -9.81
C GLY A 104 -8.40 -1.53 -8.56
N LYS A 105 -7.50 -0.56 -8.72
CA LYS A 105 -7.18 0.44 -7.69
C LYS A 105 -6.71 1.76 -8.28
N LEU A 106 -7.04 2.84 -7.59
CA LEU A 106 -6.46 4.17 -7.73
C LEU A 106 -5.46 4.41 -6.61
N MET A 107 -4.36 5.07 -6.92
CA MET A 107 -3.32 5.42 -5.97
C MET A 107 -2.88 6.86 -6.20
N LEU A 108 -2.80 7.66 -5.15
CA LEU A 108 -2.07 8.92 -5.17
C LEU A 108 -0.73 8.69 -4.45
N VAL A 109 0.38 9.07 -5.08
CA VAL A 109 1.71 9.03 -4.47
C VAL A 109 2.39 10.35 -4.74
N GLY A 110 2.57 11.18 -3.72
CA GLY A 110 3.08 12.53 -3.86
C GLY A 110 2.11 13.40 -4.66
N GLY A 111 2.45 13.71 -5.92
CA GLY A 111 1.60 14.47 -6.86
C GLY A 111 0.98 13.63 -7.98
N ASP A 112 1.32 12.34 -8.08
CA ASP A 112 0.87 11.50 -9.18
C ASP A 112 -0.33 10.65 -8.77
N VAL A 113 -1.41 10.75 -9.54
CA VAL A 113 -2.52 9.79 -9.53
C VAL A 113 -2.23 8.68 -10.53
N LYS A 114 -2.29 7.46 -10.03
CA LYS A 114 -2.00 6.23 -10.75
C LYS A 114 -3.22 5.32 -10.70
N GLU A 115 -3.46 4.62 -11.80
CA GLU A 115 -4.53 3.65 -11.93
C GLU A 115 -3.96 2.28 -12.30
N ASN A 116 -4.54 1.23 -11.73
CA ASN A 116 -4.27 -0.16 -12.09
C ASN A 116 -5.60 -0.92 -12.19
N LEU A 117 -6.01 -1.27 -13.40
CA LEU A 117 -7.24 -2.02 -13.71
C LEU A 117 -6.92 -3.48 -14.10
N GLY A 118 -6.12 -4.19 -13.29
CA GLY A 118 -5.78 -5.59 -13.57
C GLY A 118 -4.36 -5.83 -14.08
N GLY A 119 -3.36 -5.22 -13.45
CA GLY A 119 -1.96 -5.64 -13.55
C GLY A 119 -1.01 -4.64 -14.21
N LYS A 120 -1.52 -3.58 -14.85
CA LYS A 120 -0.69 -2.49 -15.38
C LYS A 120 -1.01 -1.18 -14.68
N THR A 121 0.00 -0.64 -13.99
CA THR A 121 -0.10 0.69 -13.39
C THR A 121 0.23 1.75 -14.44
N ARG A 122 -0.63 2.76 -14.59
CA ARG A 122 -0.39 3.95 -15.42
C ARG A 122 -0.61 5.22 -14.61
N VAL A 123 0.17 6.27 -14.88
CA VAL A 123 -0.12 7.61 -14.36
C VAL A 123 -1.27 8.17 -15.19
N ILE A 124 -2.33 8.63 -14.53
CA ILE A 124 -3.51 9.22 -15.17
C ILE A 124 -3.61 10.73 -14.91
N ARG A 125 -2.90 11.24 -13.89
CA ARG A 125 -2.73 12.66 -13.62
C ARG A 125 -1.44 12.92 -12.85
N SER A 126 -0.70 13.95 -13.23
CA SER A 126 0.41 14.50 -12.45
C SER A 126 0.06 15.91 -12.01
N CYS A 127 0.04 16.15 -10.71
CA CYS A 127 -0.25 17.45 -10.11
C CYS A 127 1.07 18.17 -9.85
N ASN A 128 1.19 19.41 -10.34
CA ASN A 128 2.37 20.24 -10.17
C ASN A 128 2.18 21.31 -9.08
N SER A 129 1.05 21.31 -8.38
CA SER A 129 0.76 22.24 -7.29
C SER A 129 -0.24 21.63 -6.29
N GLU A 130 -0.28 22.16 -5.06
CA GLU A 130 -1.25 21.72 -4.05
C GLU A 130 -2.72 21.88 -4.48
N PRO A 131 -3.14 23.00 -5.10
CA PRO A 131 -4.51 23.13 -5.59
C PRO A 131 -4.89 22.06 -6.62
N GLU A 132 -3.96 21.70 -7.52
CA GLU A 132 -4.18 20.59 -8.47
C GLU A 132 -4.32 19.26 -7.75
N ARG A 133 -3.51 19.01 -6.71
CA ARG A 133 -3.58 17.78 -5.91
C ARG A 133 -4.87 17.67 -5.14
N LEU A 134 -5.33 18.74 -4.50
CA LEU A 134 -6.62 18.78 -3.79
C LEU A 134 -7.78 18.50 -4.73
N LYS A 135 -7.77 19.09 -5.94
CA LYS A 135 -8.76 18.80 -6.98
C LYS A 135 -8.72 17.33 -7.42
N ALA A 136 -7.52 16.75 -7.56
CA ALA A 136 -7.38 15.33 -7.89
C ALA A 136 -7.88 14.41 -6.77
N LEU A 137 -7.63 14.75 -5.50
CA LEU A 137 -8.16 14.02 -4.34
C LEU A 137 -9.70 14.02 -4.33
N GLN A 138 -10.32 15.15 -4.65
CA GLN A 138 -11.77 15.24 -4.78
C GLN A 138 -12.28 14.37 -5.95
N GLU A 139 -11.73 14.55 -7.15
CA GLU A 139 -12.23 13.89 -8.37
C GLU A 139 -12.06 12.36 -8.35
N PHE A 140 -10.91 11.86 -7.91
CA PHE A 140 -10.60 10.42 -7.99
C PHE A 140 -10.93 9.67 -6.70
N PHE A 141 -10.74 10.32 -5.55
CA PHE A 141 -10.85 9.67 -4.25
C PHE A 141 -12.11 10.09 -3.49
N GLY A 142 -12.82 11.14 -3.93
CA GLY A 142 -13.99 11.67 -3.23
C GLY A 142 -13.66 12.38 -1.93
N MET A 143 -12.40 12.81 -1.77
CA MET A 143 -11.91 13.46 -0.56
C MET A 143 -12.03 14.98 -0.70
N VAL A 144 -12.77 15.61 0.20
CA VAL A 144 -12.93 17.07 0.26
C VAL A 144 -12.33 17.55 1.57
N PHE A 145 -11.59 18.65 1.49
CA PHE A 145 -10.90 19.24 2.64
C PHE A 145 -11.46 20.64 2.91
N THR A 146 -11.66 20.95 4.18
CA THR A 146 -12.02 22.28 4.67
C THR A 146 -10.89 23.28 4.41
N GLU A 147 -11.19 24.57 4.50
CA GLU A 147 -10.18 25.63 4.35
C GLU A 147 -9.05 25.50 5.39
N GLU A 148 -9.39 25.09 6.63
CA GLU A 148 -8.43 24.88 7.71
C GLU A 148 -7.47 23.71 7.40
N GLU A 149 -8.00 22.58 6.93
CA GLU A 149 -7.19 21.42 6.55
C GLU A 149 -6.26 21.75 5.37
N GLN A 150 -6.76 22.49 4.37
CA GLN A 150 -5.95 22.95 3.26
C GLN A 150 -4.84 23.91 3.72
N ALA A 151 -5.16 24.82 4.65
CA ALA A 151 -4.17 25.73 5.23
C ALA A 151 -3.09 24.97 6.03
N GLY A 152 -3.45 23.87 6.69
CA GLY A 152 -2.52 23.02 7.46
C GLY A 152 -1.47 22.28 6.63
N ILE A 153 -1.64 22.21 5.31
CA ILE A 153 -0.65 21.66 4.37
C ILE A 153 0.48 22.66 4.10
N ARG A 154 0.20 23.96 4.16
CA ARG A 154 1.16 25.00 3.80
C ARG A 154 2.38 24.97 4.73
N GLY A 155 3.57 25.04 4.14
CA GLY A 155 4.86 24.97 4.84
C GLY A 155 5.26 23.55 5.27
N ARG A 156 4.47 22.52 4.96
CA ARG A 156 4.86 21.12 5.20
C ARG A 156 5.85 20.67 4.13
N VAL A 157 6.74 19.74 4.51
CA VAL A 157 7.66 19.09 3.57
C VAL A 157 6.95 18.35 2.43
N SER A 158 5.69 17.95 2.66
CA SER A 158 4.86 17.27 1.67
C SER A 158 4.09 18.22 0.75
N GLU A 159 4.09 19.53 0.99
CA GLU A 159 3.40 20.53 0.16
C GLU A 159 3.93 20.50 -1.27
N LEU A 160 3.02 20.47 -2.26
CA LEU A 160 3.41 20.59 -3.65
C LEU A 160 3.48 22.05 -4.08
N LEU A 161 4.71 22.54 -4.19
CA LEU A 161 4.99 23.87 -4.72
C LEU A 161 4.93 23.87 -6.26
N PRO A 162 4.38 24.93 -6.89
CA PRO A 162 4.45 25.14 -8.32
C PRO A 162 5.90 25.06 -8.82
N LYS A 163 6.09 24.41 -9.98
CA LYS A 163 7.36 24.43 -10.71
C LYS A 163 7.55 25.73 -11.47
#